data_AF-A0AB33GX52-F1
#
_entry.id   AF-A0AB33GX52-F1
#
_cell.length_a   1.000
_cell.length_b   1.000
_cell.length_c   1.000
_cell.angle_alpha   90.00
_cell.angle_beta   90.00
_cell.angle_gamma   90.00
#
_symmetry.space_group_name_H-M   'P 1'
#
loop_
_entity.id
_entity.type
_entity.pdbx_description
1 polymer ?
#
loop_
_entity_poly.entity_id
_entity_poly.type
_entity_poly.pdbx_seq_one_letter_code
_entity_poly.pdbx_strand_id
1 'polypeptide(L)'
;MTYLIIKLLHIFSVLIYGGFLFTDNLILMRMQKTLSKEKYAEVRSYFKQFTRILVPKALIIAVISGILLFQNAFGDISENGFSNFQILLSIKAILGLWLGIRGIFQVFFGIEPFIFKSHRLPFLLVICIVFLSQGMYYV
;
A
#
# COMPACT_ATOMS: atom_id res chain seq x y z
N MET A 1 9.05 -8.31 22.34
CA MET A 1 9.33 -9.13 21.14
C MET A 1 8.18 -9.12 20.13
N THR A 2 6.93 -9.36 20.55
CA THR A 2 5.74 -9.39 19.68
C THR A 2 5.56 -8.11 18.84
N TYR A 3 5.68 -6.93 19.45
CA TYR A 3 5.58 -5.65 18.72
C TYR A 3 6.60 -5.54 17.58
N LEU A 4 7.86 -5.91 17.84
CA LEU A 4 8.92 -5.89 16.83
C LEU A 4 8.60 -6.83 15.66
N ILE A 5 8.11 -8.03 15.95
CA ILE A 5 7.72 -8.99 14.91
C ILE A 5 6.59 -8.43 14.04
N ILE A 6 5.54 -7.87 14.65
CA ILE A 6 4.42 -7.25 13.93
C ILE A 6 4.93 -6.08 13.06
N LYS A 7 5.82 -5.24 13.61
CA LYS A 7 6.41 -4.12 12.87
C LYS A 7 7.22 -4.59 11.66
N LEU A 8 8.05 -5.63 11.80
CA LEU A 8 8.83 -6.18 10.70
C LEU A 8 7.94 -6.82 9.63
N LEU A 9 6.91 -7.58 10.03
CA LEU A 9 5.92 -8.14 9.10
C LEU A 9 5.18 -7.04 8.34
N HIS A 10 4.79 -5.97 9.02
CA HIS A 10 4.15 -4.81 8.40
C HIS A 10 5.06 -4.19 7.35
N ILE A 11 6.31 -3.85 7.73
CA ILE A 11 7.31 -3.23 6.84
C ILE A 11 7.55 -4.09 5.61
N PHE A 12 7.78 -5.39 5.79
CA PHE A 12 8.01 -6.31 4.67
C PHE A 12 6.80 -6.37 3.73
N SER A 13 5.59 -6.39 4.29
CA SER A 13 4.35 -6.45 3.52
C SER A 13 4.09 -5.17 2.71
N VAL A 14 4.31 -4.00 3.31
CA VAL A 14 4.18 -2.72 2.60
C VAL A 14 5.27 -2.53 1.56
N LEU A 15 6.48 -3.09 1.76
CA LEU A 15 7.55 -3.08 0.75
C LEU A 15 7.19 -3.93 -0.47
N ILE A 16 6.56 -5.10 -0.28
CA ILE A 16 6.06 -5.90 -1.40
C ILE A 16 5.00 -5.13 -2.20
N TYR A 17 4.00 -4.57 -1.51
CA TYR A 17 2.91 -3.83 -2.16
C TYR A 17 3.42 -2.55 -2.85
N GLY A 18 4.24 -1.76 -2.16
CA GLY A 18 4.88 -0.57 -2.70
C GLY A 18 5.77 -0.90 -3.90
N GLY A 19 6.66 -1.88 -3.75
CA GLY A 19 7.56 -2.33 -4.82
C GLY A 19 6.82 -2.79 -6.07
N PHE A 20 5.67 -3.47 -5.91
CA PHE A 20 4.76 -3.76 -7.01
C PHE A 20 4.29 -2.49 -7.73
N LEU A 21 3.80 -1.49 -6.98
CA LEU A 21 3.31 -0.23 -7.55
C LEU A 21 4.41 0.58 -8.23
N PHE A 22 5.63 0.62 -7.66
CA PHE A 22 6.80 1.24 -8.27
C PHE A 22 7.17 0.54 -9.59
N THR A 23 7.26 -0.79 -9.57
CA THR A 23 7.58 -1.58 -10.76
C THR A 23 6.54 -1.34 -11.86
N ASP A 24 5.26 -1.31 -11.49
CA ASP A 24 4.20 -1.11 -12.46
C ASP A 24 4.21 0.30 -13.08
N ASN A 25 4.27 1.33 -12.24
CA ASN A 25 4.09 2.71 -12.69
C ASN A 25 5.35 3.34 -13.25
N LEU A 26 6.55 2.88 -12.86
CA LEU A 26 7.81 3.48 -13.33
C LEU A 26 8.55 2.57 -14.31
N ILE A 27 8.65 1.28 -14.00
CA ILE A 27 9.50 0.35 -14.77
C ILE A 27 8.75 -0.18 -15.98
N LEU A 28 7.60 -0.86 -15.78
CA LEU A 28 6.84 -1.46 -16.88
C LEU A 28 6.33 -0.41 -17.87
N MET A 29 5.89 0.75 -17.38
CA MET A 29 5.50 1.87 -18.24
C MET A 29 6.65 2.32 -19.16
N ARG A 30 7.91 2.30 -18.68
CA ARG A 30 9.07 2.66 -19.50
C ARG A 30 9.38 1.57 -20.53
N MET A 31 9.25 0.29 -20.17
CA MET A 31 9.47 -0.83 -21.08
C MET A 31 8.52 -0.81 -22.28
N GLN A 32 7.29 -0.32 -22.11
CA GLN A 32 6.33 -0.13 -23.21
C GLN A 32 6.86 0.75 -24.34
N LYS A 33 7.78 1.69 -24.04
CA LYS A 33 8.38 2.58 -25.04
C LYS A 33 9.51 1.94 -25.84
N THR A 34 10.02 0.78 -25.39
CA THR A 34 11.22 0.13 -25.95
C THR A 34 10.90 -1.21 -26.58
N LEU A 35 9.97 -1.98 -26.00
CA LEU A 35 9.59 -3.30 -26.49
C LEU A 35 8.52 -3.21 -27.58
N SER A 36 8.49 -4.22 -28.47
CA SER A 36 7.33 -4.43 -29.34
C SER A 36 6.07 -4.71 -28.51
N LYS A 37 4.88 -4.48 -29.08
CA LYS A 37 3.61 -4.71 -28.39
C LYS A 37 3.48 -6.15 -27.87
N GLU A 38 3.91 -7.13 -28.66
CA GLU A 38 3.89 -8.55 -28.32
C GLU A 38 4.82 -8.86 -27.15
N LYS A 39 6.08 -8.40 -27.21
CA LYS A 39 7.06 -8.60 -26.13
C LYS A 39 6.64 -7.90 -24.84
N TYR A 40 6.06 -6.71 -24.94
CA TYR A 40 5.52 -6.02 -23.78
C TYR A 40 4.37 -6.80 -23.14
N ALA A 41 3.44 -7.33 -23.94
CA ALA A 41 2.32 -8.13 -23.45
C ALA A 41 2.81 -9.43 -22.77
N GLU A 42 3.82 -10.07 -23.33
CA GLU A 42 4.47 -11.26 -22.77
C GLU A 42 5.06 -10.97 -21.38
N VAL A 43 5.93 -9.95 -21.26
CA VAL A 43 6.52 -9.51 -19.98
C VAL A 43 5.43 -9.14 -18.97
N ARG A 44 4.38 -8.44 -19.43
CA ARG A 44 3.27 -8.02 -18.58
C ARG A 44 2.48 -9.21 -18.03
N SER A 45 2.33 -10.27 -18.82
CA SER A 45 1.65 -11.50 -18.41
C SER A 45 2.39 -12.18 -17.27
N TYR A 46 3.70 -12.37 -17.39
CA TYR A 46 4.54 -12.95 -16.32
C TYR A 46 4.43 -12.15 -15.02
N PHE A 47 4.56 -10.83 -15.11
CA PHE A 47 4.42 -9.95 -13.94
C PHE A 47 3.02 -10.04 -13.31
N LYS A 48 1.96 -10.02 -14.12
CA LYS A 48 0.58 -10.13 -13.64
C LYS A 48 0.33 -11.45 -12.90
N GLN A 49 0.81 -12.57 -13.43
CA GLN A 49 0.61 -13.88 -12.80
C GLN A 49 1.28 -13.94 -11.43
N PHE A 50 2.54 -13.50 -11.34
CA PHE A 50 3.29 -13.46 -10.08
C PHE A 50 2.62 -12.55 -9.04
N THR A 51 2.29 -11.31 -9.45
CA THR A 51 1.72 -10.29 -8.55
C THR A 51 0.33 -10.68 -8.03
N ARG A 52 -0.50 -11.35 -8.83
CA ARG A 52 -1.84 -11.82 -8.41
C ARG A 52 -1.79 -12.79 -7.23
N ILE A 53 -0.69 -13.50 -7.04
CA ILE A 53 -0.53 -14.48 -5.95
C ILE A 53 0.08 -13.80 -4.71
N LEU A 54 1.10 -12.97 -4.92
CA LEU A 54 1.92 -12.41 -3.84
C LEU A 54 1.31 -11.15 -3.21
N VAL A 55 0.93 -10.18 -4.04
CA VAL A 55 0.52 -8.83 -3.61
C VAL A 55 -0.72 -8.87 -2.70
N PRO A 56 -1.77 -9.68 -2.96
CA PRO A 56 -2.96 -9.68 -2.11
C PRO A 56 -2.69 -10.21 -0.71
N LYS A 57 -1.84 -11.24 -0.61
CA LYS A 57 -1.43 -11.82 0.68
C LYS A 57 -0.64 -10.80 1.50
N ALA A 58 0.31 -10.11 0.86
CA ALA A 58 1.05 -9.02 1.49
C ALA A 58 0.10 -7.90 1.94
N LEU A 59 -0.88 -7.53 1.12
CA LEU A 59 -1.82 -6.46 1.47
C LEU A 59 -2.70 -6.81 2.67
N ILE A 60 -3.18 -8.05 2.79
CA ILE A 60 -3.91 -8.53 3.98
C ILE A 60 -3.03 -8.39 5.23
N ILE A 61 -1.79 -8.87 5.16
CA ILE A 61 -0.86 -8.79 6.30
C ILE A 61 -0.58 -7.33 6.64
N ALA A 62 -0.37 -6.45 5.64
CA ALA A 62 -0.15 -5.04 5.84
C ALA A 62 -1.33 -4.34 6.55
N VAL A 63 -2.57 -4.67 6.16
CA VAL A 63 -3.79 -4.12 6.80
C VAL A 63 -3.89 -4.57 8.25
N ILE A 64 -3.82 -5.88 8.51
CA ILE A 64 -3.98 -6.43 9.87
C ILE A 64 -2.87 -5.90 10.79
N SER A 65 -1.61 -6.01 10.35
CA SER A 65 -0.48 -5.51 11.14
C SER A 65 -0.52 -3.98 11.31
N GLY A 66 -1.00 -3.25 10.30
CA GLY A 66 -1.17 -1.79 10.37
C GLY A 66 -2.20 -1.37 11.40
N ILE A 67 -3.33 -2.07 11.50
CA ILE A 67 -4.35 -1.84 12.53
C ILE A 67 -3.77 -2.08 13.93
N LEU A 68 -3.05 -3.19 14.12
CA LEU A 68 -2.42 -3.51 15.41
C LEU A 68 -1.37 -2.46 15.82
N LEU A 69 -0.54 -2.01 14.88
CA LEU A 69 0.44 -0.96 15.11
C LEU A 69 -0.23 0.40 15.38
N PHE A 70 -1.32 0.71 14.69
CA PHE A 70 -2.10 1.91 14.92
C PHE A 70 -2.66 1.93 16.35
N GLN A 71 -3.29 0.84 16.80
CA GLN A 71 -3.82 0.74 18.16
C GLN A 71 -2.74 0.96 19.23
N ASN A 72 -1.53 0.45 19.00
CA ASN A 72 -0.42 0.66 19.92
C ASN A 72 0.14 2.08 19.87
N ALA A 73 0.18 2.71 18.69
CA ALA A 73 0.77 4.03 18.50
C ALA A 73 -0.20 5.20 18.79
N PHE A 74 -1.52 4.97 18.73
CA PHE A 74 -2.51 6.03 18.84
C PHE A 74 -2.57 6.64 20.25
N GLY A 75 -2.45 5.80 21.29
CA GLY A 75 -2.48 6.23 22.68
C GLY A 75 -3.83 6.81 23.12
N ASP A 76 -3.83 7.42 24.30
CA ASP A 76 -5.03 8.01 24.90
C ASP A 76 -5.37 9.37 24.27
N ILE A 77 -6.66 9.70 24.26
CA ILE A 77 -7.16 10.99 23.78
C ILE A 77 -7.22 11.94 24.98
N SER A 78 -6.53 13.08 24.87
CA SER A 78 -6.56 14.10 25.91
C SER A 78 -7.90 14.85 25.96
N GLU A 79 -8.17 15.56 27.05
CA GLU A 79 -9.36 16.41 27.18
C GLU A 79 -9.45 17.49 26.08
N ASN A 80 -8.30 17.90 25.53
CA ASN A 80 -8.20 18.88 24.45
C ASN A 80 -8.35 18.25 23.05
N GLY A 81 -8.67 16.96 22.97
CA GLY A 81 -8.83 16.22 21.71
C GLY A 81 -7.53 15.59 21.19
N PHE A 82 -7.45 15.40 19.86
CA PHE A 82 -6.33 14.73 19.21
C PHE A 82 -5.09 15.62 19.13
N SER A 83 -3.94 15.06 19.46
CA SER A 83 -2.65 15.68 19.15
C SER A 83 -2.41 15.75 17.64
N ASN A 84 -1.51 16.63 17.20
CA ASN A 84 -1.12 16.70 15.80
C ASN A 84 -0.60 15.34 15.28
N PHE A 85 0.14 14.60 16.13
CA PHE A 85 0.57 13.23 15.82
C PHE A 85 -0.62 12.30 15.57
N GLN A 86 -1.63 12.29 16.45
CA GLN A 86 -2.84 11.47 16.32
C GLN A 86 -3.65 11.83 15.07
N ILE A 87 -3.73 13.12 14.71
CA ILE A 87 -4.37 13.59 13.47
C ILE A 87 -3.64 13.04 12.26
N LEU A 88 -2.31 13.22 12.17
CA LEU A 88 -1.51 12.71 11.06
C LEU A 88 -1.52 11.18 10.97
N LEU A 89 -1.47 10.50 12.10
CA LEU A 89 -1.59 9.04 12.18
C LEU A 89 -2.97 8.57 11.70
N SER A 90 -4.05 9.29 12.03
CA SER A 90 -5.41 9.00 11.54
C SER A 90 -5.51 9.15 10.03
N ILE A 91 -4.98 10.25 9.48
CA ILE A 91 -4.96 10.48 8.02
C ILE A 91 -4.19 9.35 7.35
N LYS A 92 -3.00 9.01 7.86
CA LYS A 92 -2.17 7.91 7.34
C LYS A 92 -2.93 6.58 7.39
N ALA A 93 -3.62 6.29 8.49
CA ALA A 93 -4.40 5.07 8.66
C ALA A 93 -5.58 5.00 7.67
N ILE A 94 -6.30 6.09 7.46
CA ILE A 94 -7.41 6.17 6.48
C ILE A 94 -6.89 5.91 5.06
N LEU A 95 -5.79 6.55 4.66
CA LEU A 95 -5.19 6.33 3.34
C LEU A 95 -4.71 4.87 3.17
N GLY A 96 -4.07 4.31 4.21
CA GLY A 96 -3.60 2.93 4.21
C GLY A 96 -4.75 1.91 4.16
N LEU A 97 -5.82 2.13 4.93
CA LEU A 97 -7.02 1.29 4.94
C LEU A 97 -7.72 1.34 3.58
N TRP A 98 -7.85 2.52 2.98
CA TRP A 98 -8.43 2.66 1.66
C TRP A 98 -7.66 1.83 0.61
N LEU A 99 -6.32 1.88 0.62
CA LEU A 99 -5.48 1.06 -0.25
C LEU A 99 -5.67 -0.43 0.00
N GLY A 100 -5.69 -0.83 1.27
CA GLY A 100 -5.88 -2.20 1.72
C GLY A 100 -7.21 -2.79 1.27
N ILE A 101 -8.30 -2.12 1.61
CA ILE A 101 -9.66 -2.50 1.27
C ILE A 101 -9.83 -2.58 -0.25
N ARG A 102 -9.38 -1.56 -0.99
CA ARG A 102 -9.43 -1.55 -2.46
C ARG A 102 -8.72 -2.76 -3.05
N GLY A 103 -7.48 -3.02 -2.65
CA GLY A 103 -6.69 -4.10 -3.24
C GLY A 103 -7.20 -5.50 -2.87
N ILE A 104 -7.70 -5.70 -1.65
CA ILE A 104 -8.35 -6.95 -1.24
C ILE A 104 -9.62 -7.15 -2.07
N PHE A 105 -10.51 -6.16 -2.14
CA PHE A 105 -11.75 -6.29 -2.89
C PHE A 105 -11.54 -6.54 -4.39
N GLN A 106 -10.56 -5.87 -5.00
CA GLN A 106 -10.20 -6.08 -6.40
C GLN A 106 -9.77 -7.53 -6.68
N VAL A 107 -9.11 -8.19 -5.72
CA VAL A 107 -8.56 -9.54 -5.92
C VAL A 107 -9.61 -10.62 -5.64
N PHE A 108 -10.35 -10.50 -4.54
CA PHE A 108 -11.24 -11.57 -4.06
C PHE A 108 -12.65 -11.50 -4.63
N PHE A 109 -13.16 -10.29 -4.90
CA PHE A 109 -14.54 -10.10 -5.33
C PHE A 109 -14.65 -9.71 -6.81
N GLY A 110 -13.52 -9.64 -7.51
CA GLY A 110 -13.47 -9.39 -8.95
C GLY A 110 -14.14 -8.10 -9.39
N ILE A 111 -14.30 -7.12 -8.47
CA ILE A 111 -14.97 -5.84 -8.74
C ILE A 111 -14.43 -5.25 -10.03
N GLU A 112 -15.34 -4.90 -10.94
CA GLU A 112 -14.99 -4.51 -12.30
C GLU A 112 -13.94 -3.40 -12.33
N PRO A 113 -12.94 -3.52 -13.24
CA PRO A 113 -11.86 -2.56 -13.35
C PRO A 113 -12.33 -1.16 -13.79
N PHE A 114 -13.60 -0.96 -14.17
CA PHE A 114 -14.09 0.29 -14.77
C PHE A 114 -14.05 1.53 -13.85
N ILE A 115 -14.03 1.38 -12.52
CA ILE A 115 -13.85 2.51 -11.60
C ILE A 115 -12.35 2.74 -11.24
N PHE A 116 -11.49 1.73 -11.43
CA PHE A 116 -10.12 1.75 -10.89
C PHE A 116 -9.04 1.08 -11.77
N LYS A 117 -9.04 1.30 -13.10
CA LYS A 117 -8.05 0.71 -14.05
C LYS A 117 -6.60 1.07 -13.77
N SER A 118 -6.35 2.15 -13.03
CA SER A 118 -5.00 2.71 -12.87
C SER A 118 -4.41 2.41 -11.50
N HIS A 119 -3.17 1.91 -11.47
CA HIS A 119 -2.35 1.85 -10.27
C HIS A 119 -1.67 3.19 -9.93
N ARG A 120 -1.91 4.26 -10.70
CA ARG A 120 -1.33 5.60 -10.45
C ARG A 120 -1.82 6.22 -9.16
N LEU A 121 -3.13 6.16 -8.88
CA LEU A 121 -3.68 6.69 -7.62
C LEU A 121 -3.16 5.89 -6.42
N PRO A 122 -3.21 4.53 -6.42
CA PRO A 122 -2.56 3.76 -5.37
C PRO A 122 -1.08 4.09 -5.17
N PHE A 123 -0.34 4.28 -6.26
CA PHE A 123 1.07 4.67 -6.24
C PHE A 123 1.28 6.05 -5.60
N LEU A 124 0.49 7.06 -5.99
CA LEU A 124 0.54 8.38 -5.39
C LEU A 124 0.24 8.34 -3.90
N LEU A 125 -0.78 7.57 -3.48
CA LEU A 125 -1.11 7.43 -2.07
C LEU A 125 -0.01 6.75 -1.26
N VAL A 126 0.68 5.75 -1.81
CA VAL A 126 1.87 5.17 -1.16
C VAL A 126 2.94 6.22 -0.96
N ILE A 127 3.21 7.07 -1.96
CA ILE A 127 4.16 8.19 -1.83
C ILE A 127 3.71 9.14 -0.72
N CYS A 128 2.44 9.57 -0.72
CA CYS A 128 1.88 10.45 0.31
C CYS A 128 2.02 9.84 1.71
N ILE A 129 1.73 8.54 1.88
CA ILE A 129 1.86 7.83 3.15
C ILE A 129 3.31 7.81 3.64
N VAL A 130 4.29 7.64 2.73
CA VAL A 130 5.72 7.71 3.09
C VAL A 130 6.09 9.10 3.59
N PHE A 131 5.70 10.16 2.88
CA PHE A 131 5.96 11.54 3.32
C PHE A 131 5.25 11.87 4.63
N LEU A 132 3.98 11.49 4.79
CA LEU A 132 3.25 11.62 6.06
C LEU A 132 3.98 10.91 7.19
N SER A 133 4.48 9.70 6.94
CA SER A 133 5.22 8.95 7.95
C SER A 133 6.52 9.63 8.37
N GLN A 134 7.15 10.41 7.50
CA GLN A 134 8.31 11.22 7.86
C GLN A 134 7.90 12.50 8.59
N GLY A 135 6.86 13.19 8.11
CA GLY A 135 6.32 14.40 8.72
C GLY A 135 5.91 14.20 10.17
N MET A 136 5.37 13.03 10.52
CA MET A 136 5.02 12.67 11.90
C MET A 136 6.19 12.70 12.90
N TYR A 137 7.45 12.63 12.46
CA TYR A 137 8.61 12.73 13.36
C TYR A 137 9.03 14.19 13.66
N TYR A 138 8.47 15.15 12.93
CA TYR A 138 8.81 16.58 13.05
C TYR A 138 7.71 17.39 13.74
N VAL A 139 6.68 16.72 14.26
CA VAL A 139 5.46 17.32 14.81
C VAL A 139 5.20 16.80 16.21
#